data_AF-A0A6H5K4V3-F1
#
_entry.id   AF-A0A6H5K4V3-F1
#
_cell.length_a   1.000
_cell.length_b   1.000
_cell.length_c   1.000
_cell.angle_alpha   90.00
_cell.angle_beta   90.00
_cell.angle_gamma   90.00
#
_symmetry.space_group_name_H-M   'P 1'
#
loop_
_entity.id
_entity.type
_entity.pdbx_description
1 polymer ?
#
loop_
_entity_poly.entity_id
_entity_poly.type
_entity_poly.pdbx_seq_one_letter_code
_entity_poly.pdbx_strand_id
1 'polypeptide(L)'
;MAAFDAGEGGTGLSKHIRALGISETYDLAGFGEAQTKDLVRDAFTQPIQATEPLRFTFLIGGGKTQNRQKYDSDLGRYLSAALREIGFREDRAATALMECQGSYKSQHDTHKGIRTVQVFPKIDLVDEEGENGAGQGRSRITNPSSPEYMAAVCTFDTFQEMVQEKVCSWNQKRRLLRHLGSFVARYKEAEQKLMKMEALSDEEQEIYDSIDPDGVEEKTVWLTSLVKAMVENGQLTAAEREQVLSQIQAKLENCSVDQEAATLNEDEGKLARIHKQAEQLMKRRSIVNGHAPVSHKVKHQDELRGITAKLIKIEKLENTRGRLLTIDEVKQVGLKEELLERATVLENDSRGWFEEDEELEARLAEVRKQGQRMAAKKAAGGGKGGKSGGGASAGRGRGGGGMAMDSDGWNKVKR
;
A
#
# COMPACT_ATOMS: atom_id res chain seq x y z
N MET A 1 -17.68 -29.57 6.23
CA MET A 1 -16.64 -30.41 5.61
C MET A 1 -16.38 -29.90 4.21
N ALA A 2 -15.34 -29.07 4.08
CA ALA A 2 -14.60 -28.83 2.85
C ALA A 2 -13.19 -28.50 3.34
N ALA A 3 -12.32 -29.51 3.32
CA ALA A 3 -10.93 -29.37 3.67
C ALA A 3 -10.27 -28.52 2.57
N PHE A 4 -9.63 -27.42 2.95
CA PHE A 4 -8.71 -26.73 2.06
C PHE A 4 -7.49 -27.63 1.92
N ASP A 5 -7.30 -28.08 0.68
CA ASP A 5 -6.27 -29.00 0.25
C ASP A 5 -4.89 -28.35 0.41
N ALA A 6 -4.00 -29.07 1.08
CA ALA A 6 -2.60 -28.70 1.27
C ALA A 6 -1.85 -29.04 -0.02
N GLY A 7 -1.80 -28.09 -0.97
CA GLY A 7 -1.26 -28.43 -2.29
C GLY A 7 -0.96 -27.29 -3.27
N GLU A 8 -0.70 -26.04 -2.87
CA GLU A 8 -0.24 -25.00 -3.83
C GLU A 8 0.73 -23.99 -3.17
N GLY A 9 2.01 -24.34 -3.05
CA GLY A 9 3.04 -23.47 -2.43
C GLY A 9 3.81 -22.53 -3.39
N GLY A 10 3.53 -22.54 -4.70
CA GLY A 10 4.40 -21.91 -5.71
C GLY A 10 3.94 -20.57 -6.31
N THR A 11 2.67 -20.17 -6.16
CA THR A 11 2.11 -19.11 -7.04
C THR A 11 1.87 -17.76 -6.37
N GLY A 12 1.81 -17.67 -5.04
CA GLY A 12 1.54 -16.41 -4.34
C GLY A 12 2.75 -15.49 -4.22
N LEU A 13 3.88 -16.03 -3.74
CA LEU A 13 5.09 -15.23 -3.46
C LEU A 13 5.79 -14.77 -4.75
N SER A 14 5.88 -15.62 -5.77
CA SER A 14 6.47 -15.26 -7.06
C SER A 14 5.70 -14.13 -7.75
N LYS A 15 4.36 -14.20 -7.73
CA LYS A 15 3.50 -13.11 -8.22
C LYS A 15 3.67 -11.83 -7.41
N HIS A 16 3.77 -11.95 -6.09
CA HIS A 16 3.99 -10.81 -5.21
C HIS A 16 5.33 -10.11 -5.51
N ILE A 17 6.42 -10.86 -5.64
CA ILE A 17 7.75 -10.34 -6.01
C ILE A 17 7.68 -9.54 -7.32
N ARG A 18 6.99 -10.08 -8.33
CA ARG A 18 6.88 -9.42 -9.64
C ARG A 18 5.95 -8.20 -9.63
N ALA A 19 4.92 -8.20 -8.79
CA ALA A 19 3.98 -7.08 -8.68
C ALA A 19 4.55 -5.91 -7.87
N LEU A 20 5.38 -6.18 -6.86
CA LEU A 20 5.86 -5.15 -5.95
C LEU A 20 6.91 -4.24 -6.58
N GLY A 21 7.77 -4.78 -7.46
CA GLY A 21 8.78 -3.99 -8.18
C GLY A 21 9.77 -3.24 -7.28
N ILE A 22 9.94 -3.64 -6.01
CA ILE A 22 10.85 -3.00 -5.03
C ILE A 22 11.69 -4.03 -4.29
N SER A 23 12.85 -3.61 -3.76
CA SER A 23 13.76 -4.46 -2.99
C SER A 23 13.17 -4.87 -1.63
N GLU A 24 13.11 -6.17 -1.33
CA GLU A 24 12.53 -6.69 -0.10
C GLU A 24 13.27 -7.94 0.43
N THR A 25 12.99 -8.33 1.68
CA THR A 25 13.47 -9.57 2.30
C THR A 25 12.32 -10.56 2.54
N TYR A 26 12.48 -11.80 2.10
CA TYR A 26 11.50 -12.88 2.23
C TYR A 26 12.04 -14.04 3.06
N ASP A 27 11.21 -14.56 3.98
CA ASP A 27 11.54 -15.75 4.78
C ASP A 27 11.08 -17.01 4.05
N LEU A 28 12.02 -17.91 3.72
CA LEU A 28 11.72 -19.19 3.05
C LEU A 28 11.57 -20.35 4.04
N ALA A 29 11.21 -20.06 5.29
CA ALA A 29 10.87 -21.11 6.26
C ALA A 29 9.77 -22.04 5.72
N GLY A 30 9.98 -23.36 5.84
CA GLY A 30 9.06 -24.38 5.33
C GLY A 30 9.13 -24.64 3.81
N PHE A 31 10.02 -23.96 3.06
CA PHE A 31 10.23 -24.27 1.64
C PHE A 31 11.12 -25.51 1.47
N GLY A 32 10.70 -26.40 0.56
CA GLY A 32 11.49 -27.51 0.03
C GLY A 32 12.02 -27.26 -1.38
N GLU A 33 12.67 -28.26 -1.97
CA GLU A 33 13.31 -28.17 -3.30
C GLU A 33 12.34 -27.75 -4.41
N ALA A 34 11.18 -28.43 -4.52
CA ALA A 34 10.20 -28.16 -5.57
C ALA A 34 9.63 -26.74 -5.49
N GLN A 35 9.22 -26.31 -4.29
CA GLN A 35 8.68 -24.96 -4.05
C GLN A 35 9.71 -23.87 -4.35
N THR A 36 10.98 -24.12 -3.99
CA THR A 36 12.08 -23.20 -4.28
C THR A 36 12.35 -23.08 -5.77
N LYS A 37 12.30 -24.20 -6.49
CA LYS A 37 12.46 -24.23 -7.95
C LYS A 37 11.32 -23.49 -8.66
N ASP A 38 10.07 -23.73 -8.25
CA ASP A 38 8.91 -23.03 -8.81
C ASP A 38 8.95 -21.53 -8.52
N LEU A 39 9.29 -21.13 -7.28
CA LEU A 39 9.47 -19.72 -6.91
C LEU A 39 10.46 -19.02 -7.83
N VAL A 40 11.66 -19.59 -8.01
CA VAL A 40 12.71 -18.98 -8.83
C VAL A 40 12.30 -18.90 -10.30
N ARG A 41 11.74 -19.99 -10.84
CA ARG A 41 11.27 -20.02 -12.22
C ARG A 41 10.21 -18.94 -12.44
N ASP A 42 9.21 -18.87 -11.58
CA ASP A 42 8.04 -18.02 -11.79
C ASP A 42 8.35 -16.54 -11.48
N ALA A 43 9.29 -16.25 -10.57
CA ALA A 43 9.67 -14.90 -10.21
C ALA A 43 10.73 -14.26 -11.12
N PHE A 44 11.72 -15.04 -11.59
CA PHE A 44 12.98 -14.48 -12.13
C PHE A 44 13.34 -14.92 -13.55
N THR A 45 12.56 -15.79 -14.20
CA THR A 45 12.83 -16.18 -15.60
C THR A 45 12.68 -15.02 -16.57
N GLN A 46 11.67 -14.17 -16.33
CA GLN A 46 11.42 -12.98 -17.13
C GLN A 46 11.90 -11.73 -16.39
N PRO A 47 12.34 -10.68 -17.10
CA PRO A 47 12.63 -9.39 -16.48
C PRO A 47 11.43 -8.87 -15.66
N ILE A 48 11.74 -8.21 -14.54
CA ILE A 48 10.75 -7.55 -13.68
C ILE A 48 10.66 -6.08 -14.10
N GLN A 49 9.44 -5.55 -14.21
CA GLN A 49 9.24 -4.12 -14.47
C GLN A 49 9.56 -3.34 -13.18
N ALA A 50 10.51 -2.42 -13.23
CA ALA A 50 10.94 -1.64 -12.08
C ALA A 50 11.46 -0.27 -12.50
N THR A 51 11.45 0.69 -11.58
CA THR A 51 11.97 2.06 -11.82
C THR A 51 13.43 2.20 -11.38
N GLU A 52 13.94 1.24 -10.62
CA GLU A 52 15.32 1.18 -10.14
C GLU A 52 15.85 -0.27 -10.05
N PRO A 53 17.18 -0.50 -10.03
CA PRO A 53 17.77 -1.82 -9.80
C PRO A 53 17.28 -2.48 -8.50
N LEU A 54 16.91 -3.76 -8.57
CA LEU A 54 16.34 -4.49 -7.45
C LEU A 54 17.31 -5.43 -6.75
N ARG A 55 17.07 -5.65 -5.45
CA ARG A 55 17.70 -6.69 -4.63
C ARG A 55 16.64 -7.39 -3.79
N PHE A 56 16.44 -8.68 -4.05
CA PHE A 56 15.61 -9.54 -3.21
C PHE A 56 16.48 -10.38 -2.28
N THR A 57 16.22 -10.32 -0.97
CA THR A 57 16.97 -11.07 0.03
C THR A 57 16.14 -12.24 0.56
N PHE A 58 16.60 -13.46 0.38
CA PHE A 58 15.92 -14.65 0.89
C PHE A 58 16.60 -15.16 2.14
N LEU A 59 15.87 -15.25 3.25
CA LEU A 59 16.33 -15.95 4.46
C LEU A 59 16.22 -17.45 4.19
N ILE A 60 17.35 -18.14 4.24
CA ILE A 60 17.46 -19.57 3.89
C ILE A 60 18.02 -20.43 5.03
N GLY A 61 18.30 -19.83 6.18
CA GLY A 61 18.87 -20.55 7.31
C GLY A 61 19.14 -19.67 8.51
N GLY A 62 19.17 -20.30 9.69
CA GLY A 62 19.47 -19.68 10.96
C GLY A 62 20.45 -20.52 11.80
N GLY A 63 21.17 -19.86 12.69
CA GLY A 63 22.02 -20.47 13.71
C GLY A 63 21.17 -21.16 14.79
N LYS A 64 21.83 -21.79 15.77
CA LYS A 64 21.14 -22.52 16.85
C LYS A 64 20.04 -21.70 17.55
N THR A 65 20.23 -20.40 17.69
CA THR A 65 19.30 -19.47 18.37
C THR A 65 18.12 -19.03 17.50
N GLN A 66 18.21 -19.17 16.17
CA GLN A 66 17.20 -18.67 15.22
C GLN A 66 16.41 -19.79 14.51
N ASN A 67 15.97 -20.81 15.25
CA ASN A 67 15.14 -21.90 14.72
C ASN A 67 15.75 -22.55 13.46
N ARG A 68 16.99 -23.04 13.50
CA ARG A 68 17.61 -23.84 12.40
C ARG A 68 16.67 -24.92 11.84
N GLN A 69 15.77 -25.44 12.67
CA GLN A 69 14.81 -26.49 12.33
C GLN A 69 13.70 -26.05 11.36
N LYS A 70 13.43 -24.74 11.20
CA LYS A 70 12.37 -24.26 10.27
C LYS A 70 12.81 -24.17 8.81
N TYR A 71 14.10 -24.35 8.54
CA TYR A 71 14.68 -24.32 7.20
C TYR A 71 15.19 -25.69 6.83
N ASP A 72 14.96 -26.09 5.58
CA ASP A 72 15.66 -27.24 5.02
C ASP A 72 17.17 -26.97 5.02
N SER A 73 17.98 -27.96 5.42
CA SER A 73 19.44 -27.83 5.46
C SER A 73 20.07 -27.57 4.09
N ASP A 74 19.41 -28.01 3.03
CA ASP A 74 19.83 -27.85 1.63
C ASP A 74 19.13 -26.69 0.92
N LEU A 75 18.32 -25.88 1.62
CA LEU A 75 17.52 -24.80 1.01
C LEU A 75 18.38 -23.80 0.21
N GLY A 76 19.54 -23.41 0.75
CA GLY A 76 20.46 -22.54 0.03
C GLY A 76 21.02 -23.17 -1.24
N ARG A 77 21.20 -24.50 -1.25
CA ARG A 77 21.65 -25.25 -2.43
C ARG A 77 20.54 -25.34 -3.47
N TYR A 78 19.30 -25.62 -3.06
CA TYR A 78 18.14 -25.63 -3.97
C TYR A 78 17.95 -24.28 -4.65
N LEU A 79 17.99 -23.19 -3.88
CA LEU A 79 17.83 -21.84 -4.41
C LEU A 79 18.95 -21.47 -5.39
N SER A 80 20.20 -21.76 -5.02
CA SER A 80 21.36 -21.49 -5.89
C SER A 80 21.34 -22.32 -7.17
N ALA A 81 20.87 -23.57 -7.10
CA ALA A 81 20.75 -24.45 -8.26
C ALA A 81 19.64 -23.97 -9.22
N ALA A 82 18.47 -23.61 -8.68
CA ALA A 82 17.36 -23.08 -9.48
C ALA A 82 17.73 -21.75 -10.16
N LEU A 83 18.44 -20.86 -9.47
CA LEU A 83 18.93 -19.60 -10.06
C LEU A 83 19.92 -19.84 -11.20
N ARG A 84 20.85 -20.79 -11.04
CA ARG A 84 21.77 -21.19 -12.11
C ARG A 84 21.06 -21.80 -13.31
N GLU A 85 20.01 -22.58 -13.09
CA GLU A 85 19.20 -23.21 -14.14
C GLU A 85 18.55 -22.17 -15.06
N ILE A 86 18.14 -21.01 -14.51
CA ILE A 86 17.59 -19.89 -15.29
C ILE A 86 18.65 -18.86 -15.75
N GLY A 87 19.93 -19.21 -15.63
CA GLY A 87 21.05 -18.42 -16.18
C GLY A 87 21.60 -17.32 -15.27
N PHE A 88 21.32 -17.34 -13.96
CA PHE A 88 21.98 -16.44 -13.02
C PHE A 88 23.37 -16.94 -12.65
N ARG A 89 24.30 -16.01 -12.42
CA ARG A 89 25.67 -16.30 -11.96
C ARG A 89 25.86 -15.95 -10.49
N GLU A 90 26.64 -16.75 -9.76
CA GLU A 90 27.06 -16.37 -8.42
C GLU A 90 28.13 -15.29 -8.51
N ASP A 91 27.91 -14.15 -7.86
CA ASP A 91 28.86 -13.04 -7.79
C ASP A 91 28.87 -12.49 -6.36
N ARG A 92 29.92 -12.78 -5.61
CA ARG A 92 30.04 -12.39 -4.20
C ARG A 92 30.14 -10.88 -4.00
N ALA A 93 30.53 -10.13 -5.03
CA ALA A 93 30.63 -8.68 -5.00
C ALA A 93 29.35 -7.99 -5.49
N ALA A 94 28.36 -8.73 -6.01
CA ALA A 94 27.17 -8.15 -6.60
C ALA A 94 26.41 -7.21 -5.64
N THR A 95 25.92 -6.11 -6.18
CA THR A 95 25.11 -5.11 -5.49
C THR A 95 23.88 -4.74 -6.32
N ALA A 96 23.00 -3.88 -5.82
CA ALA A 96 21.81 -3.44 -6.56
C ALA A 96 22.18 -2.41 -7.64
N LEU A 97 22.97 -2.82 -8.63
CA LEU A 97 23.40 -2.02 -9.78
C LEU A 97 23.01 -2.73 -11.08
N MET A 98 22.83 -1.96 -12.16
CA MET A 98 22.44 -2.49 -13.47
C MET A 98 23.41 -3.56 -14.01
N GLU A 99 24.70 -3.40 -13.75
CA GLU A 99 25.76 -4.34 -14.17
C GLU A 99 25.73 -5.68 -13.42
N CYS A 100 25.11 -5.71 -12.23
CA CYS A 100 25.00 -6.89 -11.40
C CYS A 100 23.71 -7.69 -11.68
N GLN A 101 22.86 -7.29 -12.63
CA GLN A 101 21.65 -8.04 -12.96
C GLN A 101 21.95 -9.45 -13.46
N GLY A 102 21.05 -10.39 -13.15
CA GLY A 102 21.24 -11.81 -13.44
C GLY A 102 22.33 -12.43 -12.57
N SER A 103 22.55 -11.89 -11.37
CA SER A 103 23.49 -12.46 -10.41
C SER A 103 22.85 -12.69 -9.05
N TYR A 104 23.51 -13.49 -8.22
CA TYR A 104 23.11 -13.68 -6.83
C TYR A 104 24.35 -13.86 -5.95
N LYS A 105 24.18 -13.62 -4.65
CA LYS A 105 25.22 -13.88 -3.65
C LYS A 105 24.68 -14.52 -2.39
N SER A 106 25.43 -15.47 -1.86
CA SER A 106 25.17 -16.05 -0.56
C SER A 106 25.90 -15.24 0.52
N GLN A 107 25.20 -14.93 1.61
CA GLN A 107 25.77 -14.22 2.75
C GLN A 107 25.43 -14.98 4.05
N HIS A 108 26.41 -15.03 4.95
CA HIS A 108 26.22 -15.54 6.29
C HIS A 108 26.58 -14.42 7.27
N ASP A 109 25.57 -13.86 7.92
CA ASP A 109 25.75 -12.93 9.03
C ASP A 109 26.03 -13.77 10.28
N THR A 110 27.31 -13.87 10.65
CA THR A 110 27.75 -14.66 11.81
C THR A 110 27.32 -14.05 13.14
N HIS A 111 27.05 -12.74 13.18
CA HIS A 111 26.61 -12.04 14.39
C HIS A 111 25.13 -12.31 14.67
N LYS A 112 24.29 -12.25 13.63
CA LYS A 112 22.85 -12.57 13.72
C LYS A 112 22.56 -14.06 13.57
N GLY A 113 23.56 -14.83 13.14
CA GLY A 113 23.41 -16.24 12.82
C GLY A 113 22.45 -16.48 11.65
N ILE A 114 22.36 -15.58 10.67
CA ILE A 114 21.42 -15.69 9.55
C ILE A 114 22.17 -16.05 8.28
N ARG A 115 21.63 -16.97 7.50
CA ARG A 115 22.06 -17.24 6.13
C ARG A 115 21.03 -16.65 5.17
N THR A 116 21.52 -15.88 4.20
CA THR A 116 20.69 -15.28 3.17
C THR A 116 21.25 -15.51 1.78
N VAL A 117 20.39 -15.50 0.78
CA VAL A 117 20.77 -15.35 -0.63
C VAL A 117 20.16 -14.05 -1.13
N GLN A 118 21.00 -13.17 -1.66
CA GLN A 118 20.55 -11.94 -2.33
C GLN A 118 20.52 -12.19 -3.82
N VAL A 119 19.40 -11.90 -4.47
CA VAL A 119 19.17 -12.06 -5.90
C VAL A 119 19.01 -10.69 -6.53
N PHE A 120 19.75 -10.46 -7.61
CA PHE A 120 19.74 -9.24 -8.40
C PHE A 120 19.09 -9.58 -9.75
N PRO A 121 17.76 -9.43 -9.88
CA PRO A 121 17.03 -9.89 -11.04
C PRO A 121 17.37 -9.07 -12.27
N LYS A 122 17.07 -9.62 -13.45
CA LYS A 122 16.97 -8.82 -14.66
C LYS A 122 15.75 -7.91 -14.53
N ILE A 123 15.89 -6.65 -14.87
CA ILE A 123 14.78 -5.71 -14.85
C ILE A 123 14.66 -4.99 -16.19
N ASP A 124 13.42 -4.71 -16.56
CA ASP A 124 13.12 -3.72 -17.59
C ASP A 124 12.82 -2.42 -16.85
N LEU A 125 13.66 -1.41 -17.09
CA LEU A 125 13.43 -0.09 -16.54
C LEU A 125 12.20 0.50 -17.21
N VAL A 126 11.17 0.76 -16.41
CA VAL A 126 10.02 1.54 -16.85
C VAL A 126 10.21 2.97 -16.38
N ASP A 127 10.24 3.89 -17.32
CA ASP A 127 10.15 5.31 -17.01
C ASP A 127 8.78 5.54 -16.34
N GLU A 128 8.76 6.19 -15.18
CA GLU A 128 7.50 6.61 -14.60
C GLU A 128 6.88 7.66 -15.50
N GLU A 129 5.82 7.31 -16.24
CA GLU A 129 4.97 8.30 -16.90
C GLU A 129 4.29 9.16 -15.83
N GLY A 130 4.98 10.24 -15.44
CA GLY A 130 4.50 11.11 -14.38
C GLY A 130 5.49 12.18 -13.90
N GLU A 131 6.06 12.97 -14.82
CA GLU A 131 6.13 14.45 -14.76
C GLU A 131 7.18 14.99 -15.75
N ASN A 132 6.71 15.81 -16.68
CA ASN A 132 7.54 16.66 -17.52
C ASN A 132 8.38 17.60 -16.66
N GLY A 133 9.70 17.40 -16.69
CA GLY A 133 10.68 18.37 -16.23
C GLY A 133 12.07 17.90 -16.61
N ALA A 134 12.55 18.36 -17.75
CA ALA A 134 13.94 18.16 -18.18
C ALA A 134 14.91 18.68 -17.10
N GLY A 135 15.40 17.75 -16.28
CA GLY A 135 16.44 17.96 -15.29
C GLY A 135 17.10 16.61 -15.03
N GLN A 136 18.42 16.56 -15.03
CA GLN A 136 19.22 15.35 -14.76
C GLN A 136 18.64 14.60 -13.55
N GLY A 137 18.29 13.33 -13.78
CA GLY A 137 17.48 12.49 -12.89
C GLY A 137 18.07 12.41 -11.49
N ARG A 138 17.44 13.13 -10.56
CA ARG A 138 17.57 12.90 -9.12
C ARG A 138 16.64 11.75 -8.74
N SER A 139 17.14 10.79 -7.97
CA SER A 139 16.30 9.78 -7.32
C SER A 139 15.14 10.44 -6.58
N ARG A 140 13.98 9.78 -6.44
CA ARG A 140 12.85 10.27 -5.61
C ARG A 140 13.30 10.68 -4.20
N ILE A 141 14.36 10.07 -3.71
CA ILE A 141 14.96 10.29 -2.39
C ILE A 141 15.74 11.61 -2.31
N THR A 142 16.18 12.19 -3.44
CA THR A 142 16.89 13.49 -3.49
C THR A 142 16.11 14.54 -4.29
N ASN A 143 14.89 14.22 -4.75
CA ASN A 143 14.01 15.16 -5.41
C ASN A 143 13.27 16.03 -4.37
N PRO A 144 13.53 17.35 -4.30
CA PRO A 144 12.89 18.23 -3.31
C PRO A 144 11.37 18.34 -3.41
N SER A 145 10.79 18.01 -4.58
CA SER A 145 9.33 18.02 -4.78
C SER A 145 8.67 16.68 -4.45
N SER A 146 9.43 15.64 -4.08
CA SER A 146 8.83 14.34 -3.77
C SER A 146 8.19 14.33 -2.38
N PRO A 147 7.03 13.67 -2.21
CA PRO A 147 6.42 13.42 -0.90
C PRO A 147 7.40 12.81 0.12
N GLU A 148 8.24 11.89 -0.33
CA GLU A 148 9.25 11.20 0.46
C GLU A 148 10.27 12.18 1.05
N TYR A 149 10.89 13.02 0.21
CA TYR A 149 11.90 13.98 0.63
C TYR A 149 11.30 15.07 1.52
N MET A 150 10.16 15.64 1.12
CA MET A 150 9.47 16.65 1.92
C MET A 150 9.16 16.13 3.32
N ALA A 151 8.67 14.90 3.44
CA ALA A 151 8.37 14.30 4.73
C ALA A 151 9.62 14.07 5.60
N ALA A 152 10.75 13.67 4.98
CA ALA A 152 12.00 13.45 5.68
C ALA A 152 12.62 14.75 6.21
N VAL A 153 12.67 15.81 5.39
CA VAL A 153 13.45 17.03 5.66
C VAL A 153 12.64 18.12 6.40
N CYS A 154 11.32 18.14 6.31
CA CYS A 154 10.50 19.16 6.96
C CYS A 154 10.62 19.18 8.50
N THR A 155 10.10 20.23 9.14
CA THR A 155 9.98 20.24 10.61
C THR A 155 8.93 19.24 11.10
N PHE A 156 8.97 18.88 12.39
CA PHE A 156 7.97 17.98 12.98
C PHE A 156 6.54 18.53 12.87
N ASP A 157 6.32 19.82 13.11
CA ASP A 157 4.99 20.45 13.00
C ASP A 157 4.46 20.38 11.57
N THR A 158 5.29 20.74 10.58
CA THR A 158 4.95 20.63 9.16
C THR A 158 4.65 19.18 8.78
N PHE A 159 5.43 18.22 9.30
CA PHE A 159 5.20 16.80 9.08
C PHE A 159 3.81 16.36 9.58
N GLN A 160 3.41 16.80 10.78
CA GLN A 160 2.10 16.47 11.32
C GLN A 160 0.96 17.01 10.44
N GLU A 161 1.06 18.25 9.98
CA GLU A 161 0.07 18.87 9.08
C GLU A 161 -0.01 18.12 7.74
N MET A 162 1.13 17.82 7.12
CA MET A 162 1.18 17.05 5.86
C MET A 162 0.57 15.65 6.00
N VAL A 163 0.86 14.96 7.09
CA VAL A 163 0.32 13.61 7.36
C VAL A 163 -1.20 13.67 7.52
N GLN A 164 -1.72 14.69 8.21
CA GLN A 164 -3.16 14.87 8.40
C GLN A 164 -3.88 15.19 7.10
N GLU A 165 -3.28 16.01 6.23
CA GLU A 165 -3.95 16.47 5.00
C GLU A 165 -3.78 15.51 3.82
N LYS A 166 -2.60 14.90 3.67
CA LYS A 166 -2.21 14.15 2.45
C LYS A 166 -2.11 12.64 2.62
N VAL A 167 -2.00 12.14 3.85
CA VAL A 167 -1.69 10.73 4.17
C VAL A 167 -2.82 10.13 5.03
N CYS A 168 -4.01 10.01 4.45
CA CYS A 168 -5.24 9.70 5.18
C CYS A 168 -5.35 8.24 5.65
N SER A 169 -4.95 7.28 4.82
CA SER A 169 -5.16 5.85 5.07
C SER A 169 -4.08 5.22 5.95
N TRP A 170 -4.36 4.04 6.46
CA TRP A 170 -3.42 3.26 7.27
C TRP A 170 -2.27 2.73 6.42
N ASN A 171 -2.54 2.30 5.19
CA ASN A 171 -1.53 1.85 4.24
C ASN A 171 -0.58 2.97 3.81
N GLN A 172 -1.12 4.16 3.50
CA GLN A 172 -0.32 5.34 3.16
C GLN A 172 0.65 5.69 4.30
N LYS A 173 0.18 5.69 5.56
CA LYS A 173 1.04 5.93 6.73
C LYS A 173 2.10 4.85 6.93
N ARG A 174 1.77 3.57 6.67
CA ARG A 174 2.75 2.48 6.72
C ARG A 174 3.80 2.60 5.62
N ARG A 175 3.41 3.04 4.42
CA ARG A 175 4.35 3.32 3.32
C ARG A 175 5.28 4.47 3.69
N LEU A 176 4.74 5.56 4.22
CA LEU A 176 5.55 6.67 4.73
C LEU A 176 6.56 6.22 5.81
N LEU A 177 6.15 5.39 6.78
CA LEU A 177 7.08 4.81 7.77
C LEU A 177 8.25 4.07 7.11
N ARG A 178 8.01 3.34 6.01
CA ARG A 178 9.08 2.65 5.27
C ARG A 178 10.04 3.63 4.61
N HIS A 179 9.53 4.70 4.01
CA HIS A 179 10.38 5.74 3.41
C HIS A 179 11.22 6.47 4.46
N LEU A 180 10.65 6.86 5.61
CA LEU A 180 11.43 7.45 6.70
C LEU A 180 12.52 6.50 7.20
N GLY A 181 12.22 5.20 7.30
CA GLY A 181 13.20 4.18 7.64
C GLY A 181 14.33 4.03 6.60
N SER A 182 14.03 4.16 5.30
CA SER A 182 15.05 4.08 4.25
C SER A 182 15.98 5.29 4.26
N PHE A 183 15.46 6.49 4.55
CA PHE A 183 16.27 7.70 4.73
C PHE A 183 17.26 7.55 5.88
N VAL A 184 16.80 7.11 7.06
CA VAL A 184 17.68 6.87 8.22
C VAL A 184 18.73 5.80 7.91
N ALA A 185 18.36 4.75 7.18
CA ALA A 185 19.31 3.71 6.77
C ALA A 185 20.40 4.27 5.84
N ARG A 186 20.02 5.04 4.81
CA ARG A 186 20.97 5.68 3.88
C ARG A 186 21.87 6.70 4.56
N TYR A 187 21.31 7.50 5.48
CA TYR A 187 22.10 8.41 6.30
C TYR A 187 23.19 7.65 7.07
N LYS A 188 22.83 6.54 7.73
CA LYS A 188 23.79 5.71 8.49
C LYS A 188 24.81 5.03 7.59
N GLU A 189 24.45 4.65 6.37
CA GLU A 189 25.40 4.13 5.38
C GLU A 189 26.41 5.19 4.94
N ALA A 190 25.96 6.43 4.70
CA ALA A 190 26.85 7.56 4.40
C ALA A 190 27.77 7.88 5.59
N GLU A 191 27.24 7.92 6.81
CA GLU A 191 28.04 8.12 8.02
C GLU A 191 29.14 7.05 8.17
N GLN A 192 28.81 5.78 7.92
CA GLN A 192 29.79 4.69 7.96
C GLN A 192 30.89 4.82 6.90
N LYS A 193 30.57 5.34 5.70
CA LYS A 193 31.57 5.62 4.66
C LYS A 193 32.52 6.73 5.11
N LEU A 194 31.99 7.82 5.66
CA LEU A 194 32.80 8.91 6.19
C LEU A 194 33.72 8.46 7.33
N MET A 195 33.23 7.58 8.23
CA MET A 195 34.07 6.98 9.28
C MET A 195 35.25 6.16 8.72
N LYS A 196 35.08 5.56 7.55
CA LYS A 196 36.12 4.81 6.83
C LYS A 196 36.99 5.68 5.93
N MET A 197 36.76 6.99 5.91
CA MET A 197 37.38 7.95 4.98
C MET A 197 37.09 7.63 3.50
N GLU A 198 35.94 7.01 3.22
CA GLU A 198 35.45 6.78 1.86
C GLU A 198 34.68 8.01 1.37
N ALA A 199 34.84 8.36 0.09
CA ALA A 199 34.10 9.46 -0.52
C ALA A 199 32.61 9.09 -0.68
N LEU A 200 31.73 10.06 -0.41
CA LEU A 200 30.30 9.94 -0.68
C LEU A 200 30.00 10.26 -2.14
N SER A 201 28.96 9.65 -2.69
CA SER A 201 28.35 10.14 -3.93
C SER A 201 27.59 11.45 -3.69
N ASP A 202 27.27 12.19 -4.76
CA ASP A 202 26.47 13.42 -4.65
C ASP A 202 25.10 13.18 -3.98
N GLU A 203 24.49 12.03 -4.26
CA GLU A 203 23.22 11.65 -3.63
C GLU A 203 23.37 11.31 -2.14
N GLU A 204 24.45 10.63 -1.75
CA GLU A 204 24.75 10.30 -0.36
C GLU A 204 25.09 11.55 0.44
N GLN A 205 25.83 12.49 -0.16
CA GLN A 205 26.16 13.77 0.44
C GLN A 205 24.88 14.59 0.69
N GLU A 206 23.98 14.69 -0.30
CA GLU A 206 22.69 15.38 -0.13
C GLU A 206 21.84 14.77 1.01
N ILE A 207 21.78 13.44 1.10
CA ILE A 207 21.06 12.77 2.19
C ILE A 207 21.71 13.07 3.54
N TYR A 208 23.04 13.06 3.61
CA TYR A 208 23.79 13.33 4.83
C TYR A 208 23.64 14.78 5.30
N ASP A 209 23.59 15.73 4.38
CA ASP A 209 23.52 17.17 4.68
C ASP A 209 22.09 17.64 5.00
N SER A 210 21.08 17.04 4.35
CA SER A 210 19.69 17.52 4.41
C SER A 210 18.83 16.83 5.47
N ILE A 211 19.26 15.68 6.00
CA ILE A 211 18.45 14.87 6.92
C ILE A 211 18.94 15.00 8.35
N ASP A 212 18.01 15.33 9.24
CA ASP A 212 18.18 15.18 10.68
C ASP A 212 17.71 13.77 11.11
N PRO A 213 18.61 12.82 11.41
CA PRO A 213 18.23 11.46 11.76
C PRO A 213 17.41 11.39 13.06
N ASP A 214 17.69 12.26 14.03
CA ASP A 214 16.97 12.30 15.31
C ASP A 214 15.55 12.84 15.11
N GLY A 215 15.41 13.90 14.31
CA GLY A 215 14.11 14.44 13.91
C GLY A 215 13.28 13.42 13.12
N VAL A 216 13.89 12.62 12.23
CA VAL A 216 13.20 11.54 11.51
C VAL A 216 12.79 10.40 12.45
N GLU A 217 13.60 10.08 13.46
CA GLU A 217 13.23 9.09 14.48
C GLU A 217 12.01 9.54 15.29
N GLU A 218 11.96 10.80 15.70
CA GLU A 218 10.80 11.38 16.41
C GLU A 218 9.51 11.28 15.56
N LYS A 219 9.58 11.68 14.28
CA LYS A 219 8.47 11.52 13.31
C LYS A 219 8.03 10.07 13.18
N THR A 220 8.98 9.13 13.14
CA THR A 220 8.73 7.69 13.02
C THR A 220 8.00 7.14 14.25
N VAL A 221 8.40 7.55 15.45
CA VAL A 221 7.74 7.15 16.71
C VAL A 221 6.30 7.67 16.76
N TRP A 222 6.10 8.96 16.45
CA TRP A 222 4.79 9.57 16.40
C TRP A 222 3.89 8.88 15.36
N LEU A 223 4.36 8.68 14.13
CA LEU A 223 3.58 8.06 13.06
C LEU A 223 3.26 6.60 13.38
N THR A 224 4.17 5.87 14.03
CA THR A 224 3.93 4.50 14.53
C THR A 224 2.80 4.48 15.57
N SER A 225 2.75 5.46 16.46
CA SER A 225 1.67 5.60 17.44
C SER A 225 0.32 5.82 16.75
N LEU A 226 0.27 6.65 15.71
CA LEU A 226 -0.92 6.93 14.93
C LEU A 226 -1.43 5.70 14.17
N VAL A 227 -0.52 4.93 13.56
CA VAL A 227 -0.84 3.67 12.87
C VAL A 227 -1.45 2.63 13.84
N LYS A 228 -0.98 2.58 15.10
CA LYS A 228 -1.58 1.73 16.14
C LYS A 228 -2.97 2.23 16.52
N ALA A 229 -3.09 3.53 16.79
CA ALA A 229 -4.36 4.16 17.15
C ALA A 229 -5.44 3.96 16.08
N MET A 230 -5.09 3.99 14.78
CA MET A 230 -6.05 3.74 13.69
C MET A 230 -6.67 2.33 13.75
N VAL A 231 -5.91 1.33 14.18
CA VAL A 231 -6.41 -0.04 14.36
C VAL A 231 -7.34 -0.12 15.57
N GLU A 232 -6.96 0.53 16.67
CA GLU A 232 -7.71 0.54 17.93
C GLU A 232 -9.01 1.35 17.84
N ASN A 233 -9.01 2.43 17.06
CA ASN A 233 -10.16 3.34 16.89
C ASN A 233 -11.05 2.98 15.69
N GLY A 234 -10.76 1.89 14.98
CA GLY A 234 -11.59 1.46 13.84
C GLY A 234 -11.49 2.36 12.60
N GLN A 235 -10.35 3.00 12.37
CA GLN A 235 -10.13 3.92 11.24
C GLN A 235 -9.52 3.21 10.02
N LEU A 236 -9.87 1.93 9.80
CA LEU A 236 -9.36 1.12 8.69
C LEU A 236 -10.39 1.04 7.56
N THR A 237 -9.94 1.16 6.32
CA THR A 237 -10.75 0.83 5.15
C THR A 237 -11.04 -0.67 5.09
N ALA A 238 -11.93 -1.09 4.18
CA ALA A 238 -12.32 -2.50 4.07
C ALA A 238 -11.11 -3.40 3.74
N ALA A 239 -10.27 -2.97 2.78
CA ALA A 239 -9.06 -3.68 2.37
C ALA A 239 -8.01 -3.71 3.50
N GLU A 240 -7.78 -2.59 4.18
CA GLU A 240 -6.84 -2.53 5.30
C GLU A 240 -7.28 -3.39 6.48
N ARG A 241 -8.58 -3.43 6.76
CA ARG A 241 -9.14 -4.30 7.80
C ARG A 241 -8.86 -5.77 7.46
N GLU A 242 -9.11 -6.18 6.23
CA GLU A 242 -8.81 -7.54 5.76
C GLU A 242 -7.31 -7.86 5.88
N GLN A 243 -6.45 -6.92 5.48
CA GLN A 243 -5.01 -7.07 5.60
C GLN A 243 -4.56 -7.21 7.06
N VAL A 244 -5.10 -6.40 7.98
CA VAL A 244 -4.80 -6.50 9.42
C VAL A 244 -5.29 -7.82 9.99
N LEU A 245 -6.49 -8.28 9.62
CA LEU A 245 -7.02 -9.57 10.06
C LEU A 245 -6.18 -10.74 9.54
N SER A 246 -5.74 -10.68 8.28
CA SER A 246 -4.84 -11.67 7.68
C SER A 246 -3.49 -11.71 8.41
N GLN A 247 -2.90 -10.55 8.71
CA GLN A 247 -1.67 -10.48 9.51
C GLN A 247 -1.83 -11.04 10.93
N ILE A 248 -2.98 -10.81 11.57
CA ILE A 248 -3.26 -11.38 12.89
C ILE A 248 -3.43 -12.89 12.80
N GLN A 249 -4.13 -13.38 11.77
CA GLN A 249 -4.33 -14.81 11.53
C GLN A 249 -2.99 -15.53 11.29
N ALA A 250 -2.13 -15.03 10.41
CA ALA A 250 -0.80 -15.58 10.19
C ALA A 250 0.06 -15.62 11.46
N LYS A 251 -0.03 -14.58 12.31
CA LYS A 251 0.65 -14.56 13.62
C LYS A 251 0.09 -15.59 14.61
N LEU A 252 -1.22 -15.83 14.59
CA LEU A 252 -1.85 -16.87 15.42
C LEU A 252 -1.44 -18.28 14.96
N GLU A 253 -1.35 -18.50 13.65
CA GLU A 253 -0.86 -19.76 13.07
C GLU A 253 0.60 -20.01 13.49
N ASN A 254 1.46 -18.99 13.41
CA ASN A 254 2.83 -19.09 13.92
C ASN A 254 2.88 -19.38 15.43
N CYS A 255 1.99 -18.77 16.23
CA CYS A 255 1.89 -19.10 17.66
C CYS A 255 1.47 -20.56 17.87
N SER A 256 0.59 -21.12 17.05
CA SER A 256 0.18 -22.53 17.12
C SER A 256 1.36 -23.46 16.84
N VAL A 257 2.11 -23.22 15.77
CA VAL A 257 3.32 -23.99 15.42
C VAL A 257 4.38 -23.89 16.52
N ASP A 258 4.63 -22.68 17.03
CA ASP A 258 5.58 -22.47 18.12
C ASP A 258 5.13 -23.14 19.43
N GLN A 259 3.81 -23.23 19.67
CA GLN A 259 3.23 -23.89 20.85
C GLN A 259 3.43 -25.41 20.77
N GLU A 260 3.18 -26.02 19.61
CA GLU A 260 3.45 -27.45 19.38
C GLU A 260 4.93 -27.77 19.59
N ALA A 261 5.83 -26.96 19.01
CA ALA A 261 7.27 -27.12 19.19
C ALA A 261 7.70 -26.93 20.65
N ALA A 262 7.15 -25.95 21.38
CA ALA A 262 7.48 -25.73 22.78
C ALA A 262 6.95 -26.86 23.70
N THR A 263 5.79 -27.43 23.36
CA THR A 263 5.23 -28.59 24.06
C THR A 263 6.10 -29.83 23.88
N LEU A 264 6.56 -30.09 22.65
CA LEU A 264 7.45 -31.22 22.35
C LEU A 264 8.80 -31.12 23.08
N ASN A 265 9.28 -29.89 23.30
CA ASN A 265 10.55 -29.62 23.98
C ASN A 265 10.41 -29.40 25.50
N GLU A 266 9.20 -29.59 26.07
CA GLU A 266 8.91 -29.36 27.50
C GLU A 266 9.33 -27.96 28.00
N ASP A 267 9.25 -26.94 27.13
CA ASP A 267 9.64 -25.56 27.46
C ASP A 267 8.43 -24.74 27.95
N GLU A 268 8.12 -24.91 29.24
CA GLU A 268 7.00 -24.23 29.91
C GLU A 268 7.11 -22.69 29.87
N GLY A 269 8.33 -22.14 29.93
CA GLY A 269 8.57 -20.71 29.89
C GLY A 269 8.23 -20.10 28.52
N LYS A 270 8.62 -20.78 27.44
CA LYS A 270 8.26 -20.41 26.07
C LYS A 270 6.75 -20.58 25.83
N LEU A 271 6.14 -21.66 26.33
CA LEU A 271 4.70 -21.90 26.23
C LEU A 271 3.87 -20.76 26.86
N ALA A 272 4.21 -20.35 28.08
CA ALA A 272 3.51 -19.25 28.76
C ALA A 272 3.60 -17.93 27.96
N ARG A 273 4.75 -17.65 27.36
CA ARG A 273 4.95 -16.45 26.51
C ARG A 273 4.09 -16.51 25.24
N ILE A 274 4.04 -17.67 24.58
CA ILE A 274 3.24 -17.87 23.36
C ILE A 274 1.75 -17.71 23.67
N HIS A 275 1.26 -18.30 24.77
CA HIS A 275 -0.14 -18.12 25.19
C HIS A 275 -0.51 -16.66 25.43
N LYS A 276 0.35 -15.91 26.13
CA LYS A 276 0.14 -14.47 26.35
C LYS A 276 0.10 -13.68 25.03
N GLN A 277 0.98 -14.02 24.09
CA GLN A 277 1.01 -13.41 22.77
C GLN A 277 -0.25 -13.73 21.95
N ALA A 278 -0.69 -15.00 21.95
CA ALA A 278 -1.92 -15.43 21.29
C ALA A 278 -3.15 -14.73 21.87
N GLU A 279 -3.24 -14.59 23.19
CA GLU A 279 -4.33 -13.87 23.86
C GLU A 279 -4.38 -12.39 23.44
N GLN A 280 -3.22 -11.71 23.37
CA GLN A 280 -3.13 -10.34 22.88
C GLN A 280 -3.56 -10.20 21.42
N LEU A 281 -3.17 -11.15 20.56
CA LEU A 281 -3.58 -11.18 19.16
C LEU A 281 -5.08 -11.42 19.01
N MET A 282 -5.67 -12.30 19.81
CA MET A 282 -7.13 -12.54 19.81
C MET A 282 -7.91 -11.30 20.28
N LYS A 283 -7.43 -10.61 21.32
CA LYS A 283 -8.00 -9.32 21.76
C LYS A 283 -7.97 -8.29 20.62
N ARG A 284 -6.82 -8.14 19.96
CA ARG A 284 -6.68 -7.25 18.81
C ARG A 284 -7.59 -7.63 17.65
N ARG A 285 -7.75 -8.94 17.35
CA ARG A 285 -8.69 -9.43 16.33
C ARG A 285 -10.13 -9.03 16.65
N SER A 286 -10.52 -9.16 17.91
CA SER A 286 -11.86 -8.77 18.38
C SER A 286 -12.12 -7.28 18.17
N ILE A 287 -11.15 -6.42 18.52
CA ILE A 287 -11.23 -4.97 18.30
C ILE A 287 -11.44 -4.67 16.81
N VAL A 288 -10.60 -5.23 15.94
CA VAL A 288 -10.68 -4.99 14.48
C VAL A 288 -12.02 -5.46 13.89
N ASN A 289 -12.54 -6.60 14.34
CA ASN A 289 -13.85 -7.09 13.92
C ASN A 289 -15.01 -6.26 14.46
N GLY A 290 -14.84 -5.62 15.62
CA GLY A 290 -15.86 -4.78 16.26
C GLY A 290 -16.14 -3.46 15.53
N HIS A 291 -15.23 -3.02 14.64
CA HIS A 291 -15.36 -1.76 13.93
C HIS A 291 -15.84 -1.92 12.48
N ALA A 292 -16.71 -1.01 12.05
CA ALA A 292 -17.10 -0.89 10.65
C ALA A 292 -15.97 -0.22 9.84
N PRO A 293 -15.72 -0.63 8.59
CA PRO A 293 -14.70 -0.01 7.77
C PRO A 293 -15.03 1.43 7.42
N VAL A 294 -14.01 2.29 7.33
CA VAL A 294 -14.14 3.67 6.89
C VAL A 294 -13.95 3.82 5.38
N SER A 295 -14.39 4.95 4.84
CA SER A 295 -14.17 5.36 3.46
C SER A 295 -13.65 6.80 3.44
N HIS A 296 -12.54 7.04 2.76
CA HIS A 296 -11.95 8.36 2.64
C HIS A 296 -12.55 9.13 1.46
N LYS A 297 -12.85 10.41 1.68
CA LYS A 297 -13.43 11.28 0.66
C LYS A 297 -12.45 11.49 -0.50
N VAL A 298 -12.96 11.52 -1.72
CA VAL A 298 -12.21 11.92 -2.92
C VAL A 298 -12.30 13.45 -3.05
N LYS A 299 -11.18 14.13 -3.38
CA LYS A 299 -11.07 15.61 -3.45
C LYS A 299 -12.21 16.21 -4.30
N HIS A 300 -12.39 15.68 -5.50
CA HIS A 300 -13.39 16.15 -6.46
C HIS A 300 -14.65 15.28 -6.53
N GLN A 301 -15.01 14.62 -5.43
CA GLN A 301 -16.09 13.62 -5.39
C GLN A 301 -17.41 14.11 -5.99
N ASP A 302 -17.83 15.34 -5.68
CA ASP A 302 -19.13 15.86 -6.11
C ASP A 302 -19.17 16.12 -7.62
N GLU A 303 -18.08 16.65 -8.18
CA GLU A 303 -17.92 16.89 -9.63
C GLU A 303 -17.81 15.56 -10.37
N LEU A 304 -16.94 14.65 -9.92
CA LEU A 304 -16.78 13.31 -10.50
C LEU A 304 -18.10 12.54 -10.53
N ARG A 305 -18.86 12.55 -9.43
CA ARG A 305 -20.19 11.94 -9.35
C ARG A 305 -21.15 12.55 -10.37
N GLY A 306 -21.10 13.87 -10.55
CA GLY A 306 -21.90 14.61 -11.52
C GLY A 306 -21.53 14.25 -12.96
N ILE A 307 -20.24 14.14 -13.26
CA ILE A 307 -19.70 13.70 -14.56
C ILE A 307 -20.15 12.28 -14.85
N THR A 308 -19.97 11.33 -13.92
CA THR A 308 -20.43 9.94 -14.08
C THR A 308 -21.95 9.89 -14.39
N ALA A 309 -22.76 10.66 -13.68
CA ALA A 309 -24.20 10.70 -13.92
C ALA A 309 -24.58 11.29 -15.30
N LYS A 310 -23.77 12.20 -15.86
CA LYS A 310 -23.93 12.73 -17.22
C LYS A 310 -23.49 11.71 -18.28
N LEU A 311 -22.33 11.07 -18.10
CA LEU A 311 -21.82 10.04 -19.01
C LEU A 311 -22.81 8.88 -19.17
N ILE A 312 -23.40 8.40 -18.08
CA ILE A 312 -24.43 7.34 -18.13
C ILE A 312 -25.67 7.76 -18.93
N LYS A 313 -26.02 9.06 -18.93
CA LYS A 313 -27.14 9.56 -19.75
C LYS A 313 -26.74 9.62 -21.22
N ILE A 314 -25.53 10.07 -21.52
CA ILE A 314 -24.99 10.09 -22.88
C ILE A 314 -24.94 8.67 -23.47
N GLU A 315 -24.42 7.70 -22.71
CA GLU A 315 -24.41 6.29 -23.12
C GLU A 315 -25.80 5.75 -23.44
N LYS A 316 -26.83 6.15 -22.68
CA LYS A 316 -28.23 5.78 -22.98
C LYS A 316 -28.73 6.41 -24.28
N LEU A 317 -28.35 7.66 -24.56
CA LEU A 317 -28.71 8.34 -25.80
C LEU A 317 -28.05 7.66 -27.01
N GLU A 318 -26.75 7.38 -26.94
CA GLU A 318 -26.00 6.67 -27.98
C GLU A 318 -26.59 5.28 -28.29
N ASN A 319 -27.09 4.59 -27.26
CA ASN A 319 -27.69 3.27 -27.40
C ASN A 319 -29.16 3.28 -27.86
N THR A 320 -29.75 4.45 -28.13
CA THR A 320 -31.14 4.54 -28.58
C THR A 320 -31.24 4.17 -30.06
N ARG A 321 -31.67 2.94 -30.36
CA ARG A 321 -31.85 2.46 -31.74
C ARG A 321 -33.13 3.00 -32.38
N GLY A 322 -33.02 3.45 -33.64
CA GLY A 322 -34.18 3.77 -34.49
C GLY A 322 -34.88 5.11 -34.20
N ARG A 323 -34.38 5.91 -33.26
CA ARG A 323 -34.88 7.26 -33.00
C ARG A 323 -33.82 8.29 -33.42
N LEU A 324 -34.26 9.32 -34.15
CA LEU A 324 -33.44 10.50 -34.42
C LEU A 324 -33.27 11.31 -33.13
N LEU A 325 -32.02 11.62 -32.78
CA LEU A 325 -31.71 12.51 -31.68
C LEU A 325 -32.08 13.95 -32.02
N THR A 326 -32.58 14.68 -31.03
CA THR A 326 -32.77 16.13 -31.15
C THR A 326 -31.43 16.85 -31.23
N ILE A 327 -31.41 18.09 -31.72
CA ILE A 327 -30.19 18.91 -31.79
C ILE A 327 -29.53 19.04 -30.40
N ASP A 328 -30.32 19.18 -29.34
CA ASP A 328 -29.81 19.27 -27.98
C ASP A 328 -29.22 17.95 -27.47
N GLU A 329 -29.79 16.81 -27.85
CA GLU A 329 -29.25 15.49 -27.55
C GLU A 329 -27.94 15.22 -28.31
N VAL A 330 -27.84 15.66 -29.57
CA VAL A 330 -26.59 15.58 -30.35
C VAL A 330 -25.50 16.45 -29.70
N LYS A 331 -25.83 17.67 -29.26
CA LYS A 331 -24.88 18.51 -28.50
C LYS A 331 -24.43 17.83 -27.22
N GLN A 332 -25.31 17.15 -26.48
CA GLN A 332 -24.94 16.43 -25.27
C GLN A 332 -23.99 15.25 -25.55
N VAL A 333 -24.24 14.48 -26.61
CA VAL A 333 -23.33 13.41 -27.04
C VAL A 333 -21.96 13.98 -27.43
N GLY A 334 -21.93 15.14 -28.07
CA GLY A 334 -20.68 15.83 -28.43
C GLY A 334 -19.81 16.26 -27.23
N LEU A 335 -20.37 16.36 -26.02
CA LEU A 335 -19.63 16.70 -24.79
C LEU A 335 -18.96 15.49 -24.12
N LYS A 336 -19.10 14.28 -24.68
CA LYS A 336 -18.61 13.05 -24.06
C LYS A 336 -17.11 13.05 -23.81
N GLU A 337 -16.31 13.37 -24.83
CA GLU A 337 -14.85 13.36 -24.74
C GLU A 337 -14.35 14.40 -23.73
N GLU A 338 -14.90 15.62 -23.76
CA GLU A 338 -14.56 16.67 -22.78
C GLU A 338 -14.87 16.24 -21.33
N LEU A 339 -15.98 15.52 -21.11
CA LEU A 339 -16.33 14.99 -19.79
C LEU A 339 -15.38 13.86 -19.35
N LEU A 340 -14.91 13.01 -20.27
CA LEU A 340 -13.95 11.95 -19.97
C LEU A 340 -12.58 12.52 -19.64
N GLU A 341 -12.07 13.45 -20.45
CA GLU A 341 -10.82 14.16 -20.19
C GLU A 341 -10.86 14.88 -18.83
N ARG A 342 -11.96 15.59 -18.56
CA ARG A 342 -12.17 16.26 -17.27
C ARG A 342 -12.20 15.26 -16.11
N ALA A 343 -12.85 14.10 -16.28
CA ALA A 343 -12.84 13.05 -15.26
C ALA A 343 -11.40 12.58 -14.99
N THR A 344 -10.62 12.24 -16.02
CA THR A 344 -9.23 11.78 -15.87
C THR A 344 -8.37 12.80 -15.12
N VAL A 345 -8.47 14.09 -15.46
CA VAL A 345 -7.71 15.15 -14.74
C VAL A 345 -8.10 15.21 -13.26
N LEU A 346 -9.39 15.13 -12.95
CA LEU A 346 -9.88 15.19 -11.57
C LEU A 346 -9.57 13.91 -10.77
N GLU A 347 -9.56 12.75 -11.42
CA GLU A 347 -9.16 11.47 -10.84
C GLU A 347 -7.68 11.51 -10.45
N ASN A 348 -6.82 11.98 -11.36
CA ASN A 348 -5.38 12.14 -11.09
C ASN A 348 -5.09 13.16 -9.99
N ASP A 349 -5.74 14.34 -10.00
CA ASP A 349 -5.58 15.36 -8.94
C ASP A 349 -6.19 14.91 -7.59
N SER A 350 -6.95 13.82 -7.57
CA SER A 350 -7.50 13.24 -6.34
C SER A 350 -6.59 12.19 -5.70
N ARG A 351 -5.46 11.84 -6.33
CA ARG A 351 -4.49 10.88 -5.79
C ARG A 351 -3.85 11.41 -4.51
N GLY A 352 -3.88 10.59 -3.46
CA GLY A 352 -3.21 10.88 -2.20
C GLY A 352 -1.71 10.56 -2.25
N TRP A 353 -0.95 11.14 -1.32
CA TRP A 353 0.46 10.77 -1.18
C TRP A 353 0.59 9.31 -0.76
N PHE A 354 1.55 8.60 -1.35
CA PHE A 354 1.77 7.17 -1.10
C PHE A 354 0.52 6.32 -1.34
N GLU A 355 -0.42 6.74 -2.19
CA GLU A 355 -1.58 5.93 -2.57
C GLU A 355 -1.23 5.04 -3.77
N GLU A 356 -1.60 3.77 -3.69
CA GLU A 356 -1.46 2.82 -4.81
C GLU A 356 -2.68 2.88 -5.74
N ASP A 357 -2.51 2.43 -6.98
CA ASP A 357 -3.54 2.55 -8.02
C ASP A 357 -4.81 1.80 -7.64
N GLU A 358 -4.68 0.62 -7.03
CA GLU A 358 -5.80 -0.19 -6.57
C GLU A 358 -6.61 0.51 -5.46
N GLU A 359 -5.92 1.25 -4.59
CA GLU A 359 -6.55 2.00 -3.50
C GLU A 359 -7.31 3.22 -4.04
N LEU A 360 -6.70 3.96 -4.96
CA LEU A 360 -7.34 5.07 -5.66
C LEU A 360 -8.57 4.59 -6.44
N GLU A 361 -8.42 3.53 -7.24
CA GLU A 361 -9.52 2.96 -8.02
C GLU A 361 -10.65 2.47 -7.12
N ALA A 362 -10.37 1.86 -5.97
CA ALA A 362 -11.41 1.48 -5.02
C ALA A 362 -12.21 2.69 -4.49
N ARG A 363 -11.55 3.83 -4.22
CA ARG A 363 -12.24 5.07 -3.84
C ARG A 363 -13.06 5.62 -5.00
N LEU A 364 -12.49 5.67 -6.20
CA LEU A 364 -13.16 6.17 -7.40
C LEU A 364 -14.37 5.32 -7.80
N ALA A 365 -14.28 3.99 -7.68
CA ALA A 365 -15.37 3.06 -7.94
C ALA A 365 -16.61 3.36 -7.07
N GLU A 366 -16.42 3.71 -5.79
CA GLU A 366 -17.53 4.12 -4.92
C GLU A 366 -18.13 5.46 -5.36
N VAL A 367 -17.31 6.43 -5.81
CA VAL A 367 -17.81 7.68 -6.41
C VAL A 367 -18.63 7.42 -7.67
N ARG A 368 -18.13 6.55 -8.56
CA ARG A 368 -18.83 6.16 -9.80
C ARG A 368 -20.16 5.47 -9.49
N LYS A 369 -20.20 4.58 -8.48
CA LYS A 369 -21.43 3.94 -7.98
C LYS A 369 -22.43 4.94 -7.42
N GLN A 370 -21.98 5.98 -6.71
CA GLN A 370 -22.84 7.08 -6.29
C GLN A 370 -23.39 7.86 -7.50
N GLY A 371 -22.59 8.05 -8.54
CA GLY A 371 -22.99 8.69 -9.80
C GLY A 371 -24.06 7.90 -10.54
N GLN A 372 -23.90 6.58 -10.62
CA GLN A 372 -24.90 5.65 -11.15
C GLN A 372 -26.24 5.77 -10.41
N ARG A 373 -26.20 5.77 -9.07
CA ARG A 373 -27.41 5.97 -8.25
C ARG A 373 -28.08 7.32 -8.51
N MET A 374 -27.29 8.38 -8.71
CA MET A 374 -27.80 9.72 -9.04
C MET A 374 -28.48 9.73 -10.41
N ALA A 375 -27.89 9.10 -11.42
CA ALA A 375 -28.49 8.94 -12.74
C ALA A 375 -29.81 8.16 -12.68
N ALA A 376 -29.87 7.08 -11.88
CA ALA A 376 -31.08 6.27 -11.71
C ALA A 376 -32.23 7.04 -11.02
N LYS A 377 -31.95 7.79 -9.95
CA LYS A 377 -32.98 8.57 -9.23
C LYS A 377 -33.64 9.64 -10.10
N LYS A 378 -32.88 10.30 -10.99
CA LYS A 378 -33.44 11.28 -11.93
C LYS A 378 -34.35 10.64 -12.99
N ALA A 379 -34.19 9.36 -13.30
CA ALA A 379 -35.07 8.65 -14.22
C ALA A 379 -36.43 8.27 -13.56
N ALA A 380 -36.43 7.95 -12.26
CA ALA A 380 -37.64 7.57 -11.53
C ALA A 380 -38.57 8.76 -11.19
N GLY A 381 -38.05 9.99 -11.12
CA GLY A 381 -38.82 11.19 -10.80
C GLY A 381 -39.58 11.81 -11.98
N GLY A 382 -39.39 11.32 -13.22
CA GLY A 382 -40.02 11.88 -14.42
C GLY A 382 -41.43 11.37 -14.74
N GLY A 383 -42.00 10.50 -13.90
CA GLY A 383 -43.23 9.77 -14.20
C GLY A 383 -44.31 9.90 -13.13
N LYS A 384 -44.80 11.11 -12.84
CA LYS A 384 -46.18 11.34 -12.37
C LYS A 384 -46.50 12.84 -12.30
N GLY A 385 -47.41 13.27 -13.16
CA GLY A 385 -47.99 14.62 -13.16
C GLY A 385 -49.22 14.67 -14.07
N GLY A 386 -50.11 13.67 -13.93
CA GLY A 386 -51.42 13.66 -14.57
C GLY A 386 -52.36 14.67 -13.93
N LYS A 387 -53.16 15.30 -14.78
CA LYS A 387 -54.34 16.14 -14.50
C LYS A 387 -55.17 15.70 -13.27
N SER A 388 -55.33 16.63 -12.33
CA SER A 388 -56.59 17.02 -11.66
C SER A 388 -56.30 18.35 -10.95
N GLY A 389 -57.07 19.43 -11.04
CA GLY A 389 -58.51 19.53 -10.92
C GLY A 389 -58.82 20.21 -9.58
N GLY A 390 -59.09 21.53 -9.64
CA GLY A 390 -59.68 22.45 -8.65
C GLY A 390 -59.82 22.07 -7.16
N GLY A 391 -59.48 23.00 -6.29
CA GLY A 391 -59.93 22.98 -4.89
C GLY A 391 -59.23 24.01 -4.01
N ALA A 392 -59.74 25.24 -4.00
CA ALA A 392 -59.42 26.22 -2.98
C ALA A 392 -59.89 25.72 -1.61
N SER A 393 -59.04 25.79 -0.59
CA SER A 393 -59.49 26.15 0.75
C SER A 393 -58.36 26.80 1.53
N ALA A 394 -58.70 27.95 2.11
CA ALA A 394 -57.91 28.69 3.06
C ALA A 394 -57.90 27.96 4.42
N GLY A 395 -56.76 28.04 5.13
CA GLY A 395 -56.65 27.57 6.50
C GLY A 395 -55.44 28.20 7.19
N ARG A 396 -55.69 29.33 7.87
CA ARG A 396 -54.77 30.01 8.79
C ARG A 396 -54.45 29.14 10.02
N GLY A 397 -53.26 29.34 10.59
CA GLY A 397 -52.88 28.96 11.96
C GLY A 397 -51.39 28.65 12.05
N ARG A 398 -50.47 29.62 12.20
CA ARG A 398 -50.09 30.42 13.38
C ARG A 398 -49.33 29.61 14.46
N GLY A 399 -48.07 29.99 14.70
CA GLY A 399 -47.24 29.65 15.86
C GLY A 399 -46.17 28.60 15.53
N GLY A 400 -44.87 28.81 15.72
CA GLY A 400 -44.08 29.86 16.35
C GLY A 400 -42.64 29.33 16.53
N GLY A 401 -41.71 30.21 16.89
CA GLY A 401 -40.38 29.84 17.39
C GLY A 401 -39.29 29.70 16.33
N GLY A 402 -38.71 30.84 15.93
CA GLY A 402 -37.37 30.85 15.39
C GLY A 402 -36.35 30.60 16.49
N MET A 403 -35.37 29.77 16.20
CA MET A 403 -34.07 29.83 16.86
C MET A 403 -33.05 29.27 15.87
N ALA A 404 -32.27 30.18 15.30
CA ALA A 404 -31.01 29.89 14.68
C ALA A 404 -30.05 29.41 15.78
N MET A 405 -29.34 28.31 15.54
CA MET A 405 -28.09 28.06 16.26
C MET A 405 -27.03 27.66 15.27
N ASP A 406 -25.96 28.42 15.35
CA ASP A 406 -24.78 28.42 14.54
C ASP A 406 -24.00 27.11 14.64
N SER A 407 -23.47 26.72 13.49
CA SER A 407 -22.27 25.92 13.35
C SER A 407 -21.09 26.69 13.95
N ASP A 408 -20.46 26.14 14.99
CA ASP A 408 -19.01 26.24 15.25
C ASP A 408 -18.67 25.56 16.59
N GLY A 409 -17.73 24.62 16.59
CA GLY A 409 -17.37 23.95 17.84
C GLY A 409 -16.32 22.84 17.77
N TRP A 410 -15.26 22.97 16.98
CA TRP A 410 -14.06 22.14 17.10
C TRP A 410 -12.85 23.02 17.42
N ASN A 411 -12.65 23.35 18.70
CA ASN A 411 -11.33 23.45 19.32
C ASN A 411 -11.45 23.88 20.80
N LYS A 412 -11.03 22.99 21.71
CA LYS A 412 -10.25 23.28 22.93
C LYS A 412 -10.25 22.05 23.83
N VAL A 413 -9.10 21.37 23.90
CA VAL A 413 -8.67 20.73 25.15
C VAL A 413 -7.20 21.09 25.36
N LYS A 414 -6.94 21.96 26.34
CA LYS A 414 -5.70 22.01 27.10
C LYS A 414 -6.05 21.59 28.52
N ARG A 415 -5.42 20.53 29.00
CA ARG A 415 -4.63 20.53 30.24
C ARG A 415 -3.72 19.32 30.24
#